data_AF-A0A845JZT5-F1
#
_entry.id   AF-A0A845JZT5-F1
#
_cell.length_a   1.000
_cell.length_b   1.000
_cell.length_c   1.000
_cell.angle_alpha   90.00
_cell.angle_beta   90.00
_cell.angle_gamma   90.00
#
_symmetry.space_group_name_H-M   'P 1'
#
loop_
_entity.id
_entity.type
_entity.pdbx_description
1 polymer ?
#
loop_
_entity_poly.entity_id
_entity_poly.type
_entity_poly.pdbx_seq_one_letter_code
_entity_poly.pdbx_strand_id
1 'polypeptide(L)'
;MNPLGIYLHIPYCLHKCGYCDFNSHPENREESEVYVSALLSEIDHYAPRLANQKVSTIFFGGGTPTILSPANLDKILKQVKNHFTLSPDCEITIEANPATIKLETLTQIRCSGFNRISIGVQSFDAEELKLLERVHNEEEIHTTIDRARLAGFDNLSIDLMFGLPGQSTEKWKSHLQQALEKKPDHISAYSLTLEPATSFYKLNERGLLTLPPEETQLEMFQLTIGTLQSAGYEQYEISNYSRPGFESRHNLNYWDNGEYLGLGAGASSYLNAERFKNTNLPSRYIREVQATGSAVESTEILTPLHAMGETIMLGLRRLKGIAIKDFEKRFQISFEKVYGKVIDPLLKDGLITFNQNHMALSRKGLFLADSVILKFLA
;
A
#
# COMPACT_ATOMS: atom_id res chain seq x y z
N MET A 1 -3.00 -12.71 -19.95
CA MET A 1 -1.81 -12.77 -19.07
C MET A 1 -2.03 -11.72 -18.01
N ASN A 2 -1.96 -12.09 -16.74
CA ASN A 2 -2.08 -11.10 -15.67
C ASN A 2 -0.82 -10.21 -15.69
N PRO A 3 -0.97 -8.90 -15.52
CA PRO A 3 0.19 -8.00 -15.49
C PRO A 3 1.04 -8.27 -14.25
N LEU A 4 2.37 -8.42 -14.43
CA LEU A 4 3.30 -8.56 -13.31
C LEU A 4 3.49 -7.20 -12.63
N GLY A 5 3.40 -7.16 -11.31
CA GLY A 5 3.87 -6.04 -10.49
C GLY A 5 5.29 -6.26 -9.98
N ILE A 6 6.08 -5.21 -9.88
CA ILE A 6 7.36 -5.21 -9.17
C ILE A 6 7.25 -4.28 -7.96
N TYR A 7 7.56 -4.79 -6.78
CA TYR A 7 7.66 -4.02 -5.55
C TYR A 7 9.13 -3.96 -5.11
N LEU A 8 9.61 -2.74 -4.86
CA LEU A 8 10.98 -2.48 -4.42
C LEU A 8 10.90 -1.87 -3.02
N HIS A 9 11.26 -2.67 -2.04
CA HIS A 9 11.21 -2.27 -0.64
C HIS A 9 12.47 -1.51 -0.26
N ILE A 10 12.33 -0.25 0.16
CA ILE A 10 13.41 0.57 0.67
C ILE A 10 13.23 0.67 2.20
N PRO A 11 13.99 -0.07 3.02
CA PRO A 11 13.68 -0.30 4.43
C PRO A 11 14.17 0.84 5.35
N TYR A 12 14.43 2.03 4.81
CA TYR A 12 15.08 3.13 5.53
C TYR A 12 14.14 4.30 5.75
N CYS A 13 14.16 4.86 6.96
CA CYS A 13 13.45 6.07 7.35
C CYS A 13 14.38 7.01 8.11
N LEU A 14 14.07 8.31 8.11
CA LEU A 14 14.72 9.27 9.02
C LEU A 14 14.42 8.95 10.49
N HIS A 15 13.16 8.58 10.75
CA HIS A 15 12.66 8.20 12.07
C HIS A 15 11.59 7.13 11.92
N LYS A 16 11.55 6.17 12.84
CA LYS A 16 10.50 5.14 12.88
C LYS A 16 9.36 5.64 13.77
N CYS A 17 8.26 6.06 13.15
CA CYS A 17 7.09 6.55 13.87
C CYS A 17 6.51 5.47 14.81
N GLY A 18 6.05 5.88 16.00
CA GLY A 18 5.55 4.99 17.04
C GLY A 18 4.39 4.07 16.65
N TYR A 19 3.62 4.40 15.61
CA TYR A 19 2.52 3.59 15.06
C TYR A 19 2.93 2.66 13.91
N CYS A 20 4.10 2.87 13.31
CA CYS A 20 4.46 2.24 12.04
C CYS A 20 4.88 0.78 12.25
N ASP A 21 4.15 -0.15 11.63
CA ASP A 21 4.42 -1.59 11.63
C ASP A 21 5.33 -2.03 10.48
N PHE A 22 5.56 -1.17 9.49
CA PHE A 22 6.38 -1.49 8.33
C PHE A 22 7.81 -1.89 8.72
N ASN A 23 8.42 -2.71 7.86
CA ASN A 23 9.82 -3.08 7.95
C ASN A 23 10.74 -1.90 7.61
N SER A 24 10.81 -0.95 8.53
CA SER A 24 11.61 0.27 8.44
C SER A 24 12.64 0.33 9.57
N HIS A 25 13.79 0.88 9.24
CA HIS A 25 14.98 1.03 10.07
C HIS A 25 15.51 2.46 9.93
N PRO A 26 16.10 3.05 10.98
CA PRO A 26 16.82 4.31 10.85
C PRO A 26 17.90 4.23 9.77
N GLU A 27 18.02 5.26 8.95
CA GLU A 27 19.02 5.28 7.87
C GLU A 27 20.46 5.30 8.41
N ASN A 28 21.28 4.41 7.86
CA ASN A 28 22.72 4.55 7.83
C ASN A 28 23.16 4.70 6.36
N ARG A 29 23.78 5.83 6.02
CA ARG A 29 24.14 6.15 4.63
C ARG A 29 25.09 5.13 4.01
N GLU A 30 26.11 4.68 4.74
CA GLU A 30 27.05 3.66 4.23
C GLU A 30 26.36 2.33 3.97
N GLU A 31 25.51 1.89 4.90
CA GLU A 31 24.72 0.67 4.72
C GLU A 31 23.74 0.81 3.54
N SER A 32 23.10 1.97 3.38
CA SER A 32 22.13 2.23 2.31
C SER A 32 22.75 2.12 0.90
N GLU A 33 24.00 2.54 0.70
CA GLU A 33 24.69 2.41 -0.58
C GLU A 33 25.03 0.93 -0.89
N VAL A 34 25.44 0.18 0.13
CA VAL A 34 25.67 -1.27 0.01
C VAL A 34 24.34 -1.99 -0.24
N TYR A 35 23.26 -1.56 0.40
CA TYR A 35 21.92 -2.07 0.19
C TYR A 35 21.45 -1.89 -1.24
N VAL A 36 21.64 -0.69 -1.82
CA VAL A 36 21.31 -0.44 -3.24
C VAL A 36 22.06 -1.44 -4.12
N SER A 37 23.35 -1.68 -3.87
CA SER A 37 24.15 -2.63 -4.65
C SER A 37 23.64 -4.08 -4.52
N ALA A 38 23.22 -4.49 -3.32
CA ALA A 38 22.58 -5.78 -3.11
C ALA A 38 21.25 -5.87 -3.87
N LEU A 39 20.39 -4.85 -3.78
CA LEU A 39 19.11 -4.82 -4.50
C LEU A 39 19.27 -4.93 -6.02
N LEU A 40 20.29 -4.27 -6.59
CA LEU A 40 20.62 -4.43 -8.02
C LEU A 40 21.00 -5.88 -8.36
N SER A 41 21.76 -6.54 -7.49
CA SER A 41 22.16 -7.95 -7.66
C SER A 41 20.96 -8.91 -7.53
N GLU A 42 20.00 -8.60 -6.66
CA GLU A 42 18.77 -9.39 -6.53
C GLU A 42 17.89 -9.24 -7.78
N ILE A 43 17.79 -8.03 -8.34
CA ILE A 43 17.10 -7.79 -9.62
C ILE A 43 17.72 -8.68 -10.71
N ASP A 44 19.05 -8.74 -10.79
CA ASP A 44 19.78 -9.59 -11.76
C ASP A 44 19.48 -11.08 -11.55
N HIS A 45 19.35 -11.52 -10.31
CA HIS A 45 19.06 -12.91 -9.97
C HIS A 45 17.69 -13.37 -10.49
N TYR A 46 16.66 -12.53 -10.35
CA TYR A 46 15.29 -12.87 -10.74
C TYR A 46 14.97 -12.59 -12.20
N ALA A 47 15.66 -11.64 -12.84
CA ALA A 47 15.42 -11.24 -14.22
C ALA A 47 15.31 -12.41 -15.22
N PRO A 48 16.22 -13.40 -15.24
CA PRO A 48 16.13 -14.52 -16.18
C PRO A 48 14.86 -15.37 -16.04
N ARG A 49 14.31 -15.49 -14.83
CA ARG A 49 13.11 -16.30 -14.55
C ARG A 49 11.83 -15.64 -15.08
N LEU A 50 11.88 -14.33 -15.33
CA LEU A 50 10.72 -13.49 -15.65
C LEU A 50 10.86 -12.76 -16.98
N ALA A 51 11.89 -13.09 -17.78
CA ALA A 51 12.24 -12.39 -19.02
C ALA A 51 11.09 -12.25 -20.03
N ASN A 52 10.13 -13.19 -20.03
CA ASN A 52 8.98 -13.18 -20.94
C ASN A 52 7.74 -12.47 -20.38
N GLN A 53 7.78 -12.00 -19.13
CA GLN A 53 6.65 -11.33 -18.50
C GLN A 53 6.71 -9.82 -18.76
N LYS A 54 5.53 -9.23 -19.02
CA LYS A 54 5.39 -7.78 -19.11
C LYS A 54 5.09 -7.22 -17.72
N VAL A 55 5.92 -6.28 -17.28
CA VAL A 55 5.71 -5.54 -16.04
C VAL A 55 4.79 -4.37 -16.32
N SER A 56 3.70 -4.25 -15.58
CA SER A 56 2.73 -3.14 -15.75
C SER A 56 2.74 -2.16 -14.60
N THR A 57 3.32 -2.53 -13.46
CA THR A 57 3.47 -1.64 -12.31
C THR A 57 4.82 -1.88 -11.64
N ILE A 58 5.46 -0.79 -11.21
CA ILE A 58 6.65 -0.76 -10.36
C ILE A 58 6.32 0.16 -9.19
N PHE A 59 6.55 -0.30 -7.96
CA PHE A 59 6.23 0.46 -6.77
C PHE A 59 7.42 0.47 -5.82
N PHE A 60 7.94 1.66 -5.53
CA PHE A 60 8.95 1.88 -4.52
C PHE A 60 8.25 2.30 -3.23
N GLY A 61 8.37 1.49 -2.18
CA GLY A 61 7.74 1.74 -0.88
C GLY A 61 8.55 1.19 0.28
N GLY A 62 7.92 1.11 1.46
CA GLY A 62 8.49 0.46 2.64
C GLY A 62 8.72 1.44 3.79
N GLY A 63 9.97 1.84 3.98
CA GLY A 63 10.31 2.95 4.87
C GLY A 63 9.99 4.29 4.20
N THR A 64 10.99 4.90 3.59
CA THR A 64 10.83 6.13 2.82
C THR A 64 11.77 6.09 1.62
N PRO A 65 11.32 5.66 0.44
CA PRO A 65 12.16 5.56 -0.75
C PRO A 65 12.93 6.84 -1.10
N THR A 66 12.32 8.01 -0.87
CA THR A 66 12.92 9.33 -1.11
C THR A 66 14.07 9.69 -0.18
N ILE A 67 14.42 8.83 0.77
CA ILE A 67 15.67 8.94 1.53
C ILE A 67 16.89 8.64 0.65
N LEU A 68 16.73 7.76 -0.34
CA LEU A 68 17.77 7.48 -1.32
C LEU A 68 17.97 8.67 -2.25
N SER A 69 19.21 8.90 -2.67
CA SER A 69 19.51 9.92 -3.66
C SER A 69 18.78 9.64 -4.99
N PRO A 70 18.39 10.68 -5.75
CA PRO A 70 17.80 10.50 -7.09
C PRO A 70 18.65 9.64 -8.02
N ALA A 71 19.99 9.71 -7.88
CA ALA A 71 20.91 8.87 -8.63
C ALA A 71 20.75 7.37 -8.30
N ASN A 72 20.53 7.02 -7.03
CA ASN A 72 20.32 5.62 -6.64
C ASN A 72 18.93 5.12 -7.06
N LEU A 73 17.89 5.95 -6.92
CA LEU A 73 16.55 5.63 -7.44
C LEU A 73 16.57 5.40 -8.96
N ASP A 74 17.29 6.26 -9.70
CA ASP A 74 17.50 6.11 -11.15
C ASP A 74 18.25 4.82 -11.51
N LYS A 75 19.32 4.48 -10.77
CA LYS A 75 20.06 3.22 -10.97
C LYS A 75 19.15 2.00 -10.81
N ILE A 76 18.37 1.94 -9.72
CA ILE A 76 17.46 0.82 -9.45
C ILE A 76 16.42 0.72 -10.56
N LEU A 77 15.78 1.84 -10.91
CA LEU A 77 14.75 1.84 -11.95
C LEU A 77 15.32 1.45 -13.33
N LYS A 78 16.51 1.91 -13.68
CA LYS A 78 17.22 1.51 -14.90
C LYS A 78 17.53 0.02 -14.90
N GLN A 79 17.93 -0.55 -13.77
CA GLN A 79 18.18 -1.98 -13.67
C GLN A 79 16.93 -2.79 -14.00
N VAL A 80 15.78 -2.40 -13.45
CA VAL A 80 14.50 -3.02 -13.80
C VAL A 80 14.19 -2.83 -15.30
N LYS A 81 14.31 -1.62 -15.83
CA LYS A 81 14.06 -1.34 -17.26
C LYS A 81 14.96 -2.10 -18.23
N ASN A 82 16.19 -2.40 -17.83
CA ASN A 82 17.15 -3.14 -18.66
C ASN A 82 16.83 -4.63 -18.74
N HIS A 83 16.19 -5.18 -17.71
CA HIS A 83 15.92 -6.63 -17.60
C HIS A 83 14.48 -7.01 -17.91
N PHE A 84 13.53 -6.11 -17.68
CA PHE A 84 12.11 -6.39 -17.81
C PHE A 84 11.49 -5.55 -18.92
N THR A 85 10.61 -6.17 -19.70
CA THR A 85 9.79 -5.43 -20.67
C THR A 85 8.65 -4.74 -19.95
N LEU A 86 8.68 -3.40 -19.90
CA LEU A 86 7.59 -2.62 -19.33
C LEU A 86 6.43 -2.45 -20.31
N SER A 87 5.20 -2.39 -19.80
CA SER A 87 4.07 -1.93 -20.61
C SER A 87 4.26 -0.45 -20.99
N PRO A 88 3.76 0.01 -22.16
CA PRO A 88 3.90 1.41 -22.57
C PRO A 88 3.32 2.42 -21.57
N ASP A 89 2.32 2.00 -20.80
CA ASP A 89 1.59 2.76 -19.80
C ASP A 89 1.97 2.37 -18.36
N CYS A 90 3.11 1.70 -18.16
CA CYS A 90 3.52 1.15 -16.86
C CYS A 90 3.42 2.21 -15.75
N GLU A 91 2.75 1.86 -14.65
CA GLU A 91 2.74 2.71 -13.45
C GLU A 91 4.08 2.59 -12.74
N ILE A 92 4.72 3.71 -12.41
CA ILE A 92 5.98 3.73 -11.68
C ILE A 92 5.79 4.69 -10.51
N THR A 93 5.46 4.09 -9.36
CA THR A 93 5.12 4.79 -8.12
C THR A 93 6.33 4.91 -7.20
N ILE A 94 6.43 6.05 -6.52
CA ILE A 94 7.33 6.25 -5.38
C ILE A 94 6.59 6.84 -4.18
N GLU A 95 6.83 6.29 -3.00
CA GLU A 95 6.41 6.89 -1.73
C GLU A 95 7.40 7.97 -1.27
N ALA A 96 6.87 9.06 -0.72
CA ALA A 96 7.62 10.22 -0.27
C ALA A 96 7.17 10.71 1.11
N ASN A 97 8.13 11.16 1.90
CA ASN A 97 7.88 11.89 3.15
C ASN A 97 8.13 13.39 2.91
N PRO A 98 7.22 14.30 3.31
CA PRO A 98 7.43 15.75 3.17
C PRO A 98 8.79 16.26 3.69
N ALA A 99 9.34 15.67 4.76
CA ALA A 99 10.63 16.06 5.32
C ALA A 99 11.85 15.74 4.44
N THR A 100 11.69 14.90 3.41
CA THR A 100 12.83 14.32 2.68
C THR A 100 13.08 14.95 1.31
N ILE A 101 12.23 15.87 0.83
CA ILE A 101 12.23 16.16 -0.61
C ILE A 101 12.12 17.64 -0.99
N LYS A 102 12.97 18.04 -1.94
CA LYS A 102 13.02 19.38 -2.56
C LYS A 102 12.56 19.32 -4.02
N LEU A 103 12.29 20.48 -4.62
CA LEU A 103 11.81 20.57 -6.00
C LEU A 103 12.80 19.96 -7.01
N GLU A 104 14.10 20.21 -6.82
CA GLU A 104 15.15 19.70 -7.69
C GLU A 104 15.19 18.17 -7.64
N THR A 105 15.08 17.60 -6.44
CA THR A 105 15.01 16.15 -6.19
C THR A 105 13.78 15.54 -6.88
N LEU A 106 12.59 16.14 -6.72
CA LEU A 106 11.36 15.69 -7.38
C LEU A 106 11.48 15.72 -8.90
N THR A 107 12.07 16.79 -9.44
CA THR A 107 12.29 16.95 -10.89
C THR A 107 13.21 15.85 -11.41
N GLN A 108 14.30 15.54 -10.70
CA GLN A 108 15.20 14.45 -11.06
C GLN A 108 14.50 13.09 -11.04
N ILE A 109 13.73 12.80 -9.98
CA ILE A 109 12.94 11.57 -9.85
C ILE A 109 11.93 11.46 -11.01
N ARG A 110 11.20 12.54 -11.33
CA ARG A 110 10.27 12.56 -12.46
C ARG A 110 10.97 12.24 -13.78
N CYS A 111 12.15 12.84 -14.01
CA CYS A 111 12.97 12.63 -15.21
C CYS A 111 13.49 11.19 -15.34
N SER A 112 13.75 10.47 -14.23
CA SER A 112 14.11 9.05 -14.25
C SER A 112 12.97 8.14 -14.76
N GLY A 113 11.74 8.66 -14.76
CA GLY A 113 10.55 8.02 -15.33
C GLY A 113 9.50 7.59 -14.31
N PHE A 114 9.65 7.96 -13.03
CA PHE A 114 8.55 7.87 -12.07
C PHE A 114 7.39 8.74 -12.57
N ASN A 115 6.17 8.21 -12.52
CA ASN A 115 4.98 8.89 -13.05
C ASN A 115 3.82 8.94 -12.05
N ARG A 116 3.98 8.34 -10.87
CA ARG A 116 3.08 8.46 -9.73
C ARG A 116 3.87 8.71 -8.44
N ILE A 117 3.35 9.54 -7.55
CA ILE A 117 3.93 9.79 -6.22
C ILE A 117 2.87 9.65 -5.13
N SER A 118 3.20 9.01 -4.01
CA SER A 118 2.36 8.99 -2.80
C SER A 118 3.04 9.74 -1.67
N ILE A 119 2.38 10.76 -1.14
CA ILE A 119 2.94 11.62 -0.10
C ILE A 119 2.27 11.29 1.23
N GLY A 120 3.07 10.81 2.19
CA GLY A 120 2.61 10.49 3.53
C GLY A 120 2.35 11.74 4.37
N VAL A 121 1.17 12.34 4.27
CA VAL A 121 0.79 13.55 5.03
C VAL A 121 0.34 13.19 6.44
N GLN A 122 -0.52 12.18 6.56
CA GLN A 122 -1.14 11.68 7.79
C GLN A 122 -2.12 12.67 8.42
N SER A 123 -1.67 13.89 8.73
CA SER A 123 -2.46 14.95 9.34
C SER A 123 -1.99 16.33 8.86
N PHE A 124 -2.89 17.32 8.90
CA PHE A 124 -2.55 18.74 8.72
C PHE A 124 -2.45 19.49 10.06
N ASP A 125 -2.57 18.81 11.20
CA ASP A 125 -2.52 19.41 12.52
C ASP A 125 -1.18 19.16 13.23
N ALA A 126 -0.56 20.22 13.74
CA ALA A 126 0.77 20.16 14.33
C ALA A 126 0.86 19.24 15.58
N GLU A 127 -0.19 19.21 16.42
CA GLU A 127 -0.19 18.36 17.61
C GLU A 127 -0.38 16.89 17.25
N GLU A 128 -1.20 16.58 16.24
CA GLU A 128 -1.31 15.23 15.70
C GLU A 128 -0.02 14.77 15.03
N LEU A 129 0.65 15.63 14.25
CA LEU A 129 1.94 15.31 13.63
C LEU A 129 3.01 15.00 14.69
N LYS A 130 3.05 15.78 15.76
CA LYS A 130 3.94 15.55 16.91
C LYS A 130 3.61 14.24 17.63
N LEU A 131 2.33 13.97 17.86
CA LEU A 131 1.88 12.70 18.45
C LEU A 131 2.31 11.51 17.59
N LEU A 132 2.14 11.60 16.28
CA LEU A 132 2.54 10.60 15.29
C LEU A 132 4.06 10.50 15.09
N GLU A 133 4.84 11.31 15.80
CA GLU A 133 6.30 11.41 15.65
C GLU A 133 6.71 11.69 14.19
N ARG A 134 5.92 12.50 13.48
CA ARG A 134 6.26 12.97 12.14
C ARG A 134 7.32 14.04 12.25
N VAL A 135 8.36 13.91 11.42
CA VAL A 135 9.50 14.82 11.39
C VAL A 135 9.26 16.08 10.56
N HIS A 136 8.10 16.19 9.91
CA HIS A 136 7.71 17.36 9.11
C HIS A 136 6.61 18.17 9.80
N ASN A 137 6.43 19.41 9.35
CA ASN A 137 5.35 20.30 9.76
C ASN A 137 4.31 20.56 8.62
N GLU A 138 3.28 21.33 8.94
CA GLU A 138 2.19 21.71 8.03
C GLU A 138 2.69 22.49 6.79
N GLU A 139 3.63 23.43 6.95
CA GLU A 139 4.20 24.19 5.84
C GLU A 139 4.93 23.28 4.85
N GLU A 140 5.68 22.30 5.35
CA GLU A 140 6.39 21.32 4.54
C GLU A 140 5.45 20.40 3.79
N ILE A 141 4.30 20.03 4.38
CA ILE A 141 3.25 19.27 3.69
C ILE A 141 2.76 20.05 2.47
N HIS A 142 2.30 21.28 2.67
CA HIS A 142 1.74 22.09 1.59
C HIS A 142 2.78 22.34 0.50
N THR A 143 4.00 22.69 0.91
CA THR A 143 5.10 22.98 0.00
C THR A 143 5.51 21.73 -0.80
N THR A 144 5.52 20.54 -0.19
CA THR A 144 5.88 19.30 -0.88
C THR A 144 4.88 18.93 -1.96
N ILE A 145 3.58 19.06 -1.68
CA ILE A 145 2.53 18.77 -2.66
C ILE A 145 2.65 19.73 -3.85
N ASP A 146 2.83 21.03 -3.58
CA ASP A 146 2.97 22.04 -4.63
C ASP A 146 4.24 21.79 -5.47
N ARG A 147 5.37 21.43 -4.84
CA ARG A 147 6.60 21.05 -5.53
C ARG A 147 6.43 19.79 -6.38
N ALA A 148 5.68 18.80 -5.92
CA ALA A 148 5.44 17.58 -6.69
C ALA A 148 4.65 17.88 -7.97
N ARG A 149 3.65 18.77 -7.88
CA ARG A 149 2.94 19.29 -9.06
C ARG A 149 3.86 20.06 -10.00
N LEU A 150 4.67 20.98 -9.46
CA LEU A 150 5.64 21.75 -10.26
C LEU A 150 6.68 20.87 -10.95
N ALA A 151 7.07 19.76 -10.33
CA ALA A 151 7.97 18.77 -10.92
C ALA A 151 7.31 17.92 -12.02
N GLY A 152 5.99 18.04 -12.23
CA GLY A 152 5.25 17.35 -13.30
C GLY A 152 4.65 16.01 -12.89
N PHE A 153 4.41 15.76 -11.60
CA PHE A 153 3.61 14.61 -11.18
C PHE A 153 2.11 14.90 -11.37
N ASP A 154 1.53 14.36 -12.43
CA ASP A 154 0.11 14.46 -12.75
C ASP A 154 -0.74 13.37 -12.07
N ASN A 155 -0.11 12.35 -11.50
CA ASN A 155 -0.75 11.33 -10.65
C ASN A 155 -0.15 11.41 -9.25
N LEU A 156 -0.83 12.13 -8.36
CA LEU A 156 -0.39 12.40 -6.99
C LEU A 156 -1.40 11.85 -5.99
N SER A 157 -0.88 11.05 -5.06
CA SER A 157 -1.60 10.54 -3.90
C SER A 157 -1.19 11.29 -2.64
N ILE A 158 -2.16 11.53 -1.77
CA ILE A 158 -1.94 11.96 -0.39
C ILE A 158 -2.48 10.89 0.54
N ASP A 159 -1.67 10.49 1.52
CA ASP A 159 -2.06 9.53 2.54
C ASP A 159 -2.46 10.28 3.82
N LEU A 160 -3.65 10.00 4.35
CA LEU A 160 -4.25 10.61 5.52
C LEU A 160 -4.70 9.55 6.52
N MET A 161 -4.59 9.88 7.80
CA MET A 161 -4.94 8.98 8.89
C MET A 161 -6.04 9.59 9.75
N PHE A 162 -7.12 8.84 9.96
CA PHE A 162 -8.17 9.17 10.92
C PHE A 162 -8.14 8.23 12.13
N GLY A 163 -8.92 8.52 13.16
CA GLY A 163 -8.94 7.72 14.39
C GLY A 163 -7.71 7.94 15.28
N LEU A 164 -7.04 9.10 15.15
CA LEU A 164 -5.88 9.43 15.98
C LEU A 164 -6.29 9.72 17.44
N PRO A 165 -5.41 9.47 18.43
CA PRO A 165 -5.69 9.82 19.82
C PRO A 165 -6.07 11.29 19.99
N GLY A 166 -7.25 11.54 20.56
CA GLY A 166 -7.78 12.90 20.77
C GLY A 166 -8.31 13.60 19.51
N GLN A 167 -8.32 12.96 18.35
CA GLN A 167 -8.87 13.53 17.13
C GLN A 167 -10.41 13.55 17.18
N SER A 168 -11.00 14.71 16.87
CA SER A 168 -12.45 14.87 16.76
C SER A 168 -12.92 14.78 15.31
N THR A 169 -14.21 14.51 15.11
CA THR A 169 -14.83 14.47 13.79
C THR A 169 -14.71 15.82 13.06
N GLU A 170 -14.77 16.94 13.77
CA GLU A 170 -14.56 18.29 13.23
C GLU A 170 -13.14 18.50 12.74
N LYS A 171 -12.15 18.04 13.52
CA LYS A 171 -10.74 18.12 13.11
C LYS A 171 -10.49 17.25 11.88
N TRP A 172 -11.03 16.03 11.85
CA TRP A 172 -10.96 15.17 10.67
C TRP A 172 -11.61 15.80 9.43
N LYS A 173 -12.78 16.43 9.60
CA LYS A 173 -13.43 17.20 8.53
C LYS A 173 -12.52 18.28 7.95
N SER A 174 -11.80 19.00 8.81
CA SER A 174 -10.83 20.01 8.39
C SER A 174 -9.70 19.39 7.55
N HIS A 175 -9.15 18.25 7.94
CA HIS A 175 -8.09 17.57 7.17
C HIS A 175 -8.56 17.18 5.76
N LEU A 176 -9.79 16.67 5.64
CA LEU A 176 -10.38 16.35 4.35
C LEU A 176 -10.52 17.60 3.47
N GLN A 177 -10.96 18.72 4.04
CA GLN A 177 -11.09 19.98 3.31
C GLN A 177 -9.73 20.50 2.80
N GLN A 178 -8.72 20.51 3.68
CA GLN A 178 -7.36 20.92 3.32
C GLN A 178 -6.73 20.02 2.26
N ALA A 179 -6.95 18.70 2.34
CA ALA A 179 -6.53 17.77 1.30
C ALA A 179 -7.19 18.07 -0.05
N LEU A 180 -8.50 18.33 -0.06
CA LEU A 180 -9.25 18.65 -1.28
C LEU A 180 -8.81 19.96 -1.93
N GLU A 181 -8.41 20.96 -1.14
CA GLU A 181 -7.85 22.22 -1.66
C GLU A 181 -6.57 22.01 -2.47
N LYS A 182 -5.78 21.00 -2.09
CA LYS A 182 -4.59 20.57 -2.83
C LYS A 182 -4.87 19.76 -4.09
N LYS A 183 -6.13 19.37 -4.32
CA LYS A 183 -6.60 18.66 -5.52
C LYS A 183 -5.68 17.47 -5.89
N PRO A 184 -5.42 16.52 -4.97
CA PRO A 184 -4.72 15.29 -5.32
C PRO A 184 -5.56 14.49 -6.31
N ASP A 185 -4.94 13.57 -7.05
CA ASP A 185 -5.68 12.68 -7.96
C ASP A 185 -6.15 11.42 -7.24
N HIS A 186 -5.49 11.11 -6.13
CA HIS A 186 -5.73 9.96 -5.28
C HIS A 186 -5.61 10.36 -3.79
N ILE A 187 -6.45 9.80 -2.93
CA ILE A 187 -6.39 9.96 -1.48
C ILE A 187 -6.46 8.57 -0.85
N SER A 188 -5.45 8.22 -0.07
CA SER A 188 -5.50 7.09 0.85
C SER A 188 -5.97 7.62 2.20
N ALA A 189 -7.14 7.24 2.68
CA ALA A 189 -7.68 7.64 3.98
C ALA A 189 -8.01 6.41 4.81
N TYR A 190 -7.16 6.12 5.81
CA TYR A 190 -7.24 4.90 6.62
C TYR A 190 -7.26 5.22 8.11
N SER A 191 -7.81 4.29 8.91
CA SER A 191 -7.81 4.41 10.36
C SER A 191 -6.44 4.07 10.92
N LEU A 192 -6.06 4.70 12.03
CA LEU A 192 -4.94 4.23 12.84
C LEU A 192 -5.26 2.85 13.43
N THR A 193 -4.51 1.84 13.00
CA THR A 193 -4.53 0.50 13.59
C THR A 193 -3.34 0.33 14.53
N LEU A 194 -3.56 -0.27 15.70
CA LEU A 194 -2.51 -0.54 16.68
C LEU A 194 -1.98 -1.96 16.51
N GLU A 195 -0.79 -2.08 15.95
CA GLU A 195 -0.15 -3.38 15.74
C GLU A 195 0.70 -3.80 16.95
N PRO A 196 0.65 -5.07 17.40
CA PRO A 196 1.27 -5.53 18.65
C PRO A 196 2.76 -5.20 18.82
N ALA A 197 3.51 -5.12 17.71
CA ALA A 197 4.94 -4.84 17.71
C ALA A 197 5.28 -3.34 17.90
N THR A 198 4.29 -2.44 17.78
CA THR A 198 4.50 -0.99 17.73
C THR A 198 4.62 -0.35 19.11
N SER A 199 5.16 0.87 19.15
CA SER A 199 5.23 1.66 20.39
C SER A 199 3.84 2.08 20.85
N PHE A 200 2.98 2.48 19.92
CA PHE A 200 1.61 2.92 20.22
C PHE A 200 0.77 1.81 20.85
N TYR A 201 0.88 0.57 20.37
CA TYR A 201 0.21 -0.58 21.01
C TYR A 201 0.61 -0.72 22.49
N LYS A 202 1.91 -0.62 22.78
CA LYS A 202 2.43 -0.70 24.16
C LYS A 202 1.98 0.46 25.04
N LEU A 203 1.79 1.66 24.47
CA LEU A 203 1.25 2.81 25.19
C LEU A 203 -0.25 2.64 25.47
N ASN A 204 -1.00 2.10 24.51
CA ASN A 204 -2.42 1.84 24.65
C ASN A 204 -2.71 0.78 25.71
N GLU A 205 -1.98 -0.34 25.72
CA GLU A 205 -2.07 -1.39 26.75
C GLU A 205 -1.80 -0.86 28.17
N ARG A 206 -1.05 0.24 28.29
CA ARG A 206 -0.75 0.91 29.57
C ARG A 206 -1.74 2.02 29.93
N GLY A 207 -2.75 2.28 29.09
CA GLY A 207 -3.69 3.38 29.25
C GLY A 207 -3.08 4.78 29.04
N LEU A 208 -1.91 4.86 28.39
CA LEU A 208 -1.20 6.12 28.12
C LEU A 208 -1.52 6.70 26.74
N LEU A 209 -2.24 5.94 25.91
CA LEU A 209 -2.71 6.35 24.59
C LEU A 209 -4.12 5.80 24.40
N THR A 210 -5.09 6.64 24.09
CA THR A 210 -6.50 6.24 23.94
C THR A 210 -6.99 6.64 22.57
N LEU A 211 -7.44 5.65 21.79
CA LEU A 211 -8.08 5.90 20.51
C LEU A 211 -9.50 6.47 20.70
N PRO A 212 -10.04 7.19 19.71
CA PRO A 212 -11.46 7.56 19.71
C PRO A 212 -12.36 6.32 19.80
N PRO A 213 -13.56 6.44 20.41
CA PRO A 213 -14.55 5.36 20.43
C PRO A 213 -14.90 4.88 19.00
N GLU A 214 -15.31 3.61 18.87
CA GLU A 214 -15.70 3.02 17.58
C GLU A 214 -16.80 3.83 16.86
N GLU A 215 -17.75 4.39 17.61
CA GLU A 215 -18.81 5.25 17.07
C GLU A 215 -18.22 6.50 16.39
N THR A 216 -17.25 7.16 17.03
CA THR A 216 -16.55 8.31 16.45
C THR A 216 -15.72 7.93 15.23
N GLN A 217 -15.06 6.77 15.25
CA GLN A 217 -14.31 6.27 14.09
C GLN A 217 -15.24 5.94 12.91
N LEU A 218 -16.42 5.37 13.18
CA LEU A 218 -17.45 5.12 12.18
C LEU A 218 -17.97 6.43 11.57
N GLU A 219 -18.24 7.45 12.38
CA GLU A 219 -18.62 8.78 11.91
C GLU A 219 -17.54 9.38 11.01
N MET A 220 -16.26 9.30 11.40
CA MET A 220 -15.13 9.75 10.58
C MET A 220 -15.06 9.01 9.24
N PHE A 221 -15.23 7.68 9.25
CA PHE A 221 -15.23 6.87 8.03
C PHE A 221 -16.38 7.25 7.09
N GLN A 222 -17.60 7.41 7.62
CA GLN A 222 -18.75 7.84 6.84
C GLN A 222 -18.58 9.26 6.28
N LEU A 223 -18.02 10.17 7.09
CA LEU A 223 -17.70 11.52 6.69
C LEU A 223 -16.67 11.52 5.55
N THR A 224 -15.63 10.68 5.62
CA THR A 224 -14.65 10.50 4.54
C THR A 224 -15.33 10.14 3.22
N ILE A 225 -16.15 9.08 3.24
CA ILE A 225 -16.86 8.61 2.04
C ILE A 225 -17.72 9.74 1.46
N GLY A 226 -18.60 10.33 2.28
CA GLY A 226 -19.53 11.35 1.81
C GLY A 226 -18.82 12.60 1.26
N THR A 227 -17.76 13.05 1.94
CA THR A 227 -17.00 14.25 1.55
C THR A 227 -16.23 14.02 0.25
N LEU A 228 -15.49 12.91 0.15
CA LEU A 228 -14.67 12.62 -1.03
C LEU A 228 -15.52 12.29 -2.26
N GLN A 229 -16.62 11.54 -2.10
CA GLN A 229 -17.54 11.28 -3.20
C GLN A 229 -18.21 12.56 -3.72
N SER A 230 -18.62 13.46 -2.83
CA SER A 230 -19.18 14.76 -3.22
C SER A 230 -18.17 15.64 -3.98
N ALA A 231 -16.87 15.42 -3.75
CA ALA A 231 -15.79 16.10 -4.47
C ALA A 231 -15.34 15.38 -5.75
N GLY A 232 -16.00 14.28 -6.13
CA GLY A 232 -15.73 13.53 -7.35
C GLY A 232 -14.65 12.46 -7.25
N TYR A 233 -14.32 12.01 -6.04
CA TYR A 233 -13.43 10.87 -5.82
C TYR A 233 -14.24 9.59 -5.60
N GLU A 234 -13.94 8.56 -6.38
CA GLU A 234 -14.54 7.24 -6.27
C GLU A 234 -13.77 6.38 -5.27
N GLN A 235 -14.48 5.78 -4.32
CA GLN A 235 -13.93 4.77 -3.44
C GLN A 235 -13.83 3.45 -4.23
N TYR A 236 -12.62 3.00 -4.53
CA TYR A 236 -12.43 1.78 -5.33
C TYR A 236 -12.02 0.57 -4.47
N GLU A 237 -11.45 0.80 -3.28
CA GLU A 237 -11.24 -0.19 -2.23
C GLU A 237 -11.43 0.44 -0.83
N ILE A 238 -11.31 -0.33 0.25
CA ILE A 238 -11.68 0.07 1.63
C ILE A 238 -11.15 1.47 2.01
N SER A 239 -9.87 1.74 1.77
CA SER A 239 -9.17 2.94 2.26
C SER A 239 -8.82 3.96 1.18
N ASN A 240 -8.97 3.65 -0.10
CA ASN A 240 -8.46 4.45 -1.20
C ASN A 240 -9.57 5.00 -2.09
N TYR A 241 -9.38 6.26 -2.45
CA TYR A 241 -10.28 7.09 -3.22
C TYR A 241 -9.49 7.74 -4.35
N SER A 242 -10.05 7.82 -5.55
CA SER A 242 -9.37 8.48 -6.66
C SER A 242 -10.33 9.15 -7.60
N ARG A 243 -9.83 10.10 -8.37
CA ARG A 243 -10.50 10.47 -9.61
C ARG A 243 -10.50 9.25 -10.55
N PRO A 244 -11.50 9.09 -11.43
CA PRO A 244 -11.52 7.99 -12.38
C PRO A 244 -10.22 7.92 -13.20
N GLY A 245 -9.58 6.75 -13.24
CA GLY A 245 -8.33 6.52 -13.96
C GLY A 245 -7.05 6.81 -13.16
N PHE A 246 -7.17 7.22 -11.90
CA PHE A 246 -6.04 7.47 -10.99
C PHE A 246 -5.96 6.46 -9.84
N GLU A 247 -6.66 5.32 -9.95
CA GLU A 247 -6.55 4.21 -9.03
C GLU A 247 -5.09 3.71 -8.98
N SER A 248 -4.58 3.35 -7.81
CA SER A 248 -3.28 2.68 -7.72
C SER A 248 -3.35 1.30 -8.39
N ARG A 249 -2.81 1.18 -9.60
CA ARG A 249 -2.83 -0.08 -10.36
C ARG A 249 -2.00 -1.15 -9.67
N HIS A 250 -0.94 -0.76 -8.97
CA HIS A 250 -0.15 -1.70 -8.17
C HIS A 250 -0.98 -2.30 -7.02
N ASN A 251 -1.74 -1.47 -6.30
CA ASN A 251 -2.62 -1.94 -5.22
C ASN A 251 -3.76 -2.81 -5.77
N LEU A 252 -4.35 -2.40 -6.90
CA LEU A 252 -5.38 -3.19 -7.56
C LEU A 252 -4.87 -4.58 -7.98
N ASN A 253 -3.63 -4.70 -8.45
CA ASN A 253 -3.03 -5.99 -8.76
C ASN A 253 -2.98 -6.93 -7.54
N TYR A 254 -2.63 -6.41 -6.35
CA TYR A 254 -2.71 -7.19 -5.10
C TYR A 254 -4.14 -7.63 -4.80
N TRP A 255 -5.10 -6.71 -4.90
CA TRP A 255 -6.50 -7.00 -4.61
C TRP A 255 -7.18 -7.91 -5.64
N ASP A 256 -6.65 -7.96 -6.86
CA ASP A 256 -7.02 -8.92 -7.91
C ASP A 256 -6.37 -10.31 -7.71
N ASN A 257 -5.61 -10.49 -6.62
CA ASN A 257 -4.78 -11.66 -6.37
C ASN A 257 -3.90 -12.00 -7.59
N GLY A 258 -3.31 -10.93 -8.16
CA GLY A 258 -2.37 -10.96 -9.27
C GLY A 258 -0.94 -11.20 -8.82
N GLU A 259 -0.07 -11.52 -9.78
CA GLU A 259 1.32 -11.86 -9.50
C GLU A 259 2.18 -10.62 -9.30
N TYR A 260 3.14 -10.72 -8.38
CA TYR A 260 4.10 -9.67 -8.12
C TYR A 260 5.42 -10.23 -7.60
N LEU A 261 6.51 -9.58 -7.99
CA LEU A 261 7.85 -9.81 -7.46
C LEU A 261 8.19 -8.66 -6.50
N GLY A 262 8.29 -8.97 -5.21
CA GLY A 262 8.86 -8.08 -4.21
C GLY A 262 10.35 -8.36 -4.01
N LEU A 263 11.14 -7.29 -4.04
CA LEU A 263 12.60 -7.31 -3.87
C LEU A 263 12.99 -6.35 -2.75
N GLY A 264 14.10 -6.64 -2.09
CA GLY A 264 14.56 -5.92 -0.90
C GLY A 264 14.21 -6.63 0.41
N ALA A 265 14.89 -6.22 1.49
CA ALA A 265 14.69 -6.73 2.85
C ALA A 265 13.23 -6.66 3.30
N GLY A 266 12.65 -7.80 3.71
CA GLY A 266 11.26 -7.91 4.15
C GLY A 266 10.22 -7.90 3.03
N ALA A 267 10.62 -7.73 1.77
CA ALA A 267 9.70 -7.77 0.64
C ALA A 267 9.08 -9.17 0.50
N SER A 268 7.78 -9.20 0.19
CA SER A 268 7.06 -10.43 -0.12
C SER A 268 6.80 -10.52 -1.62
N SER A 269 6.65 -11.73 -2.14
CA SER A 269 6.34 -12.02 -3.54
C SER A 269 5.22 -13.04 -3.64
N TYR A 270 4.48 -13.00 -4.75
CA TYR A 270 3.55 -14.04 -5.15
C TYR A 270 3.72 -14.32 -6.65
N LEU A 271 4.31 -15.47 -6.98
CA LEU A 271 4.62 -15.89 -8.35
C LEU A 271 4.29 -17.37 -8.51
N ASN A 272 3.62 -17.75 -9.59
CA ASN A 272 3.29 -19.14 -9.92
C ASN A 272 2.64 -19.93 -8.76
N ALA A 273 1.72 -19.28 -8.03
CA ALA A 273 1.07 -19.82 -6.83
C ALA A 273 1.99 -20.08 -5.62
N GLU A 274 3.25 -19.64 -5.68
CA GLU A 274 4.20 -19.66 -4.58
C GLU A 274 4.33 -18.27 -3.96
N ARG A 275 4.30 -18.22 -2.64
CA ARG A 275 4.63 -17.04 -1.86
C ARG A 275 6.01 -17.19 -1.28
N PHE A 276 6.77 -16.12 -1.31
CA PHE A 276 8.04 -16.10 -0.61
C PHE A 276 8.33 -14.71 -0.07
N LYS A 277 9.09 -14.67 1.02
CA LYS A 277 9.44 -13.43 1.70
C LYS A 277 10.92 -13.37 1.99
N ASN A 278 11.51 -12.22 1.73
CA ASN A 278 12.89 -11.93 2.08
C ASN A 278 13.03 -11.65 3.57
N THR A 279 14.21 -11.95 4.12
CA THR A 279 14.53 -11.62 5.51
C THR A 279 14.36 -10.12 5.79
N ASN A 280 13.83 -9.77 6.97
CA ASN A 280 13.48 -8.38 7.30
C ASN A 280 14.69 -7.46 7.54
N LEU A 281 15.78 -7.98 8.11
CA LEU A 281 16.92 -7.15 8.55
C LEU A 281 17.80 -6.75 7.35
N PRO A 282 18.02 -5.44 7.08
CA PRO A 282 18.81 -4.98 5.93
C PRO A 282 20.21 -5.58 5.89
N SER A 283 20.92 -5.61 7.01
CA SER A 283 22.27 -6.19 7.11
C SER A 283 22.32 -7.69 6.79
N ARG A 284 21.29 -8.45 7.18
CA ARG A 284 21.17 -9.87 6.85
C ARG A 284 20.83 -10.06 5.37
N TYR A 285 19.88 -9.28 4.85
CA TYR A 285 19.51 -9.26 3.44
C TYR A 285 20.73 -8.99 2.54
N ILE A 286 21.50 -7.93 2.84
CA ILE A 286 22.72 -7.58 2.09
C ILE A 286 23.68 -8.78 2.01
N ARG A 287 23.98 -9.40 3.16
CA ARG A 287 24.90 -10.52 3.23
C ARG A 287 24.41 -11.73 2.44
N GLU A 288 23.12 -12.06 2.53
CA GLU A 288 22.54 -13.21 1.83
C GLU A 288 22.52 -12.99 0.31
N VAL A 289 22.06 -11.83 -0.16
CA VAL A 289 22.06 -11.51 -1.60
C VAL A 289 23.48 -11.49 -2.16
N GLN A 290 24.46 -10.95 -1.45
CA GLN A 290 25.86 -10.97 -1.92
C GLN A 290 26.43 -12.39 -2.02
N ALA A 291 25.96 -13.33 -1.18
CA ALA A 291 26.44 -14.69 -1.18
C ALA A 291 25.77 -15.58 -2.25
N THR A 292 24.46 -15.40 -2.47
CA THR A 292 23.64 -16.35 -3.27
C THR A 292 22.78 -15.69 -4.34
N GLY A 293 22.69 -14.36 -4.36
CA GLY A 293 21.80 -13.57 -5.22
C GLY A 293 20.36 -13.45 -4.69
N SER A 294 20.01 -14.08 -3.57
CA SER A 294 18.65 -14.05 -3.00
C SER A 294 18.67 -14.10 -1.48
N ALA A 295 17.68 -13.49 -0.83
CA ALA A 295 17.55 -13.44 0.63
C ALA A 295 16.20 -14.00 1.12
N VAL A 296 15.64 -14.96 0.37
CA VAL A 296 14.38 -15.63 0.73
C VAL A 296 14.55 -16.37 2.05
N GLU A 297 13.74 -15.98 3.04
CA GLU A 297 13.72 -16.56 4.38
C GLU A 297 12.59 -17.56 4.56
N SER A 298 11.45 -17.31 3.90
CA SER A 298 10.30 -18.20 3.96
C SER A 298 9.64 -18.34 2.60
N THR A 299 9.10 -19.54 2.37
CA THR A 299 8.33 -19.89 1.19
C THR A 299 7.09 -20.66 1.62
N GLU A 300 5.97 -20.40 0.95
CA GLU A 300 4.69 -21.06 1.19
C GLU A 300 4.02 -21.38 -0.15
N ILE A 301 3.55 -22.62 -0.30
CA ILE A 301 2.66 -23.03 -1.38
C ILE A 301 1.28 -23.23 -0.77
N LEU A 302 0.31 -22.44 -1.24
CA LEU A 302 -1.04 -22.48 -0.68
C LEU A 302 -1.76 -23.76 -1.12
N THR A 303 -2.47 -24.37 -0.17
CA THR A 303 -3.45 -25.41 -0.51
C THR A 303 -4.56 -24.80 -1.36
N PRO A 304 -5.28 -25.59 -2.19
CA PRO A 304 -6.38 -25.06 -2.98
C PRO A 304 -7.44 -24.30 -2.16
N LEU A 305 -7.75 -24.76 -0.95
CA LEU A 305 -8.70 -24.09 -0.07
C LEU A 305 -8.18 -22.74 0.45
N HIS A 306 -6.91 -22.67 0.88
CA HIS A 306 -6.31 -21.41 1.30
C HIS A 306 -6.21 -20.41 0.14
N ALA A 307 -5.85 -20.87 -1.05
CA ALA A 307 -5.80 -20.01 -2.25
C ALA A 307 -7.18 -19.44 -2.62
N MET A 308 -8.26 -20.24 -2.45
CA MET A 308 -9.64 -19.78 -2.63
C MET A 308 -10.01 -18.71 -1.58
N GLY A 309 -9.79 -19.00 -0.29
CA GLY A 309 -10.10 -18.08 0.80
C GLY A 309 -9.34 -16.77 0.68
N GLU A 310 -8.07 -16.84 0.27
CA GLU A 310 -7.23 -15.68 0.00
C GLU A 310 -7.71 -14.83 -1.17
N THR A 311 -8.12 -15.46 -2.28
CA THR A 311 -8.70 -14.75 -3.42
C THR A 311 -9.93 -13.97 -2.98
N ILE A 312 -10.71 -14.53 -2.04
CA ILE A 312 -11.87 -13.85 -1.46
C ILE A 312 -11.44 -12.73 -0.53
N MET A 313 -10.49 -12.96 0.37
CA MET A 313 -9.95 -11.95 1.28
C MET A 313 -9.45 -10.72 0.52
N LEU A 314 -8.62 -10.94 -0.51
CA LEU A 314 -8.05 -9.85 -1.31
C LEU A 314 -9.13 -9.16 -2.15
N GLY A 315 -10.02 -9.92 -2.79
CA GLY A 315 -11.06 -9.37 -3.65
C GLY A 315 -12.14 -8.58 -2.89
N LEU A 316 -12.50 -8.99 -1.66
CA LEU A 316 -13.48 -8.29 -0.83
C LEU A 316 -13.00 -6.92 -0.33
N ARG A 317 -11.69 -6.63 -0.40
CA ARG A 317 -11.21 -5.26 -0.14
C ARG A 317 -11.72 -4.25 -1.16
N ARG A 318 -12.14 -4.69 -2.35
CA ARG A 318 -12.57 -3.81 -3.43
C ARG A 318 -14.06 -3.57 -3.37
N LEU A 319 -14.49 -2.37 -3.75
CA LEU A 319 -15.92 -2.03 -3.78
C LEU A 319 -16.67 -2.85 -4.84
N LYS A 320 -16.02 -3.20 -5.95
CA LYS A 320 -16.58 -4.11 -6.95
C LYS A 320 -16.63 -5.58 -6.50
N GLY A 321 -15.91 -5.92 -5.42
CA GLY A 321 -15.79 -7.26 -4.89
C GLY A 321 -15.21 -8.25 -5.91
N ILE A 322 -15.75 -9.48 -5.90
CA ILE A 322 -15.26 -10.64 -6.65
C ILE A 322 -16.29 -11.05 -7.69
N ALA A 323 -15.84 -11.26 -8.93
CA ALA A 323 -16.62 -11.89 -9.97
C ALA A 323 -16.68 -13.42 -9.74
N ILE A 324 -17.89 -13.95 -9.51
CA ILE A 324 -18.07 -15.39 -9.22
C ILE A 324 -17.55 -16.27 -10.36
N LYS A 325 -17.76 -15.84 -11.61
CA LYS A 325 -17.29 -16.57 -12.80
C LYS A 325 -15.76 -16.63 -12.87
N ASP A 326 -15.07 -15.57 -12.48
CA ASP A 326 -13.60 -15.55 -12.51
C ASP A 326 -13.02 -16.45 -11.42
N PHE A 327 -13.66 -16.47 -10.24
CA PHE A 327 -13.35 -17.43 -9.19
C PHE A 327 -13.53 -18.88 -9.67
N GLU A 328 -14.71 -19.21 -10.19
CA GLU A 328 -15.02 -20.59 -10.63
C GLU A 328 -14.12 -21.02 -11.78
N LYS A 329 -13.77 -20.10 -12.70
CA LYS A 329 -12.79 -20.34 -13.75
C LYS A 329 -11.38 -20.53 -13.20
N ARG A 330 -10.96 -19.77 -12.18
CA ARG A 330 -9.63 -19.90 -11.57
C ARG A 330 -9.46 -21.25 -10.86
N PHE A 331 -10.48 -21.68 -10.13
CA PHE A 331 -10.39 -22.86 -9.26
C PHE A 331 -11.07 -24.12 -9.80
N GLN A 332 -11.78 -24.01 -10.94
CA GLN A 332 -12.51 -25.11 -11.58
C GLN A 332 -13.49 -25.81 -10.62
N ILE A 333 -14.08 -25.04 -9.69
CA ILE A 333 -15.04 -25.50 -8.69
C ILE A 333 -16.12 -24.44 -8.50
N SER A 334 -17.36 -24.88 -8.26
CA SER A 334 -18.47 -23.96 -8.03
C SER A 334 -18.28 -23.17 -6.73
N PHE A 335 -18.48 -21.86 -6.80
CA PHE A 335 -18.36 -20.95 -5.65
C PHE A 335 -19.40 -21.28 -4.58
N GLU A 336 -20.65 -21.53 -4.99
CA GLU A 336 -21.75 -21.90 -4.12
C GLU A 336 -21.47 -23.19 -3.34
N LYS A 337 -20.86 -24.18 -4.01
CA LYS A 337 -20.50 -25.46 -3.37
C LYS A 337 -19.48 -25.28 -2.24
N VAL A 338 -18.58 -24.32 -2.36
CA VAL A 338 -17.53 -24.05 -1.36
C VAL A 338 -18.04 -23.13 -0.26
N TYR A 339 -18.71 -22.03 -0.63
CA TYR A 339 -19.00 -20.93 0.29
C TYR A 339 -20.48 -20.63 0.54
N GLY A 340 -21.44 -21.37 -0.04
CA GLY A 340 -22.89 -21.11 0.12
C GLY A 340 -23.32 -20.98 1.59
N LYS A 341 -22.82 -21.86 2.47
CA LYS A 341 -23.10 -21.82 3.92
C LYS A 341 -22.53 -20.59 4.63
N VAL A 342 -21.46 -19.99 4.11
CA VAL A 342 -20.85 -18.76 4.64
C VAL A 342 -21.62 -17.53 4.17
N ILE A 343 -22.15 -17.58 2.95
CA ILE A 343 -22.82 -16.46 2.28
C ILE A 343 -24.20 -16.17 2.88
N ASP A 344 -25.01 -17.20 3.14
CA ASP A 344 -26.40 -17.01 3.57
C ASP A 344 -26.55 -16.13 4.82
N PRO A 345 -25.77 -16.34 5.91
CA PRO A 345 -25.83 -15.46 7.08
C PRO A 345 -25.38 -14.04 6.76
N LEU A 346 -24.31 -13.88 5.98
CA LEU A 346 -23.76 -12.56 5.64
C LEU A 346 -24.72 -11.73 4.79
N LEU A 347 -25.46 -12.37 3.87
CA LEU A 347 -26.53 -11.72 3.12
C LEU A 347 -27.70 -11.31 4.00
N LYS A 348 -28.14 -12.22 4.88
CA LYS A 348 -29.24 -11.97 5.82
C LYS A 348 -28.93 -10.80 6.75
N ASP A 349 -27.68 -10.68 7.19
CA ASP A 349 -27.22 -9.59 8.06
C ASP A 349 -26.93 -8.28 7.29
N GLY A 350 -27.07 -8.30 5.96
CA GLY A 350 -26.84 -7.17 5.07
C GLY A 350 -25.38 -6.74 4.98
N LEU A 351 -24.43 -7.66 5.21
CA LEU A 351 -22.99 -7.38 5.22
C LEU A 351 -22.36 -7.54 3.83
N ILE A 352 -22.95 -8.34 2.96
CA ILE A 352 -22.53 -8.50 1.57
C ILE A 352 -23.69 -8.24 0.61
N THR A 353 -23.37 -7.99 -0.64
CA THR A 353 -24.34 -7.81 -1.73
C THR A 353 -23.97 -8.72 -2.91
N PHE A 354 -25.00 -9.16 -3.65
CA PHE A 354 -24.83 -9.79 -4.95
C PHE A 354 -25.42 -8.90 -6.04
N ASN A 355 -24.62 -8.54 -7.04
CA ASN A 355 -25.09 -7.82 -8.22
C ASN A 355 -24.43 -8.39 -9.47
N GLN A 356 -25.22 -8.75 -10.49
CA GLN A 356 -24.72 -9.17 -11.81
C GLN A 356 -23.51 -10.13 -11.72
N ASN A 357 -23.65 -11.18 -10.91
CA ASN A 357 -22.62 -12.20 -10.72
C ASN A 357 -21.33 -11.73 -10.00
N HIS A 358 -21.41 -10.65 -9.23
CA HIS A 358 -20.36 -10.20 -8.31
C HIS A 358 -20.85 -10.28 -6.86
N MET A 359 -19.96 -10.70 -5.96
CA MET A 359 -20.12 -10.60 -4.51
C MET A 359 -19.23 -9.48 -3.98
N ALA A 360 -19.79 -8.52 -3.26
CA ALA A 360 -19.04 -7.40 -2.66
C ALA A 360 -19.50 -7.10 -1.24
N LEU A 361 -18.66 -6.43 -0.46
CA LEU A 361 -19.09 -5.87 0.83
C LEU A 361 -20.18 -4.82 0.60
N SER A 362 -21.21 -4.82 1.45
CA SER A 362 -22.18 -3.72 1.50
C SER A 362 -21.57 -2.50 2.18
N ARG A 363 -22.25 -1.35 2.18
CA ARG A 363 -21.82 -0.18 2.97
C ARG A 363 -21.65 -0.49 4.46
N LYS A 364 -22.54 -1.33 5.01
CA LYS A 364 -22.43 -1.84 6.39
C LYS A 364 -21.26 -2.82 6.53
N GLY A 365 -21.08 -3.70 5.53
CA GLY A 365 -20.00 -4.69 5.51
C GLY A 365 -18.60 -4.10 5.43
N LEU A 366 -18.42 -2.94 4.77
CA LEU A 366 -17.12 -2.26 4.69
C LEU A 366 -16.54 -1.92 6.06
N PHE A 367 -17.38 -1.50 7.01
CA PHE A 367 -16.93 -1.19 8.37
C PHE A 367 -16.56 -2.45 9.16
N LEU A 368 -17.10 -3.61 8.77
CA LEU A 368 -16.85 -4.90 9.40
C LEU A 368 -16.04 -5.83 8.47
N ALA A 369 -15.23 -5.24 7.58
CA ALA A 369 -14.59 -5.96 6.49
C ALA A 369 -13.79 -7.18 6.99
N ASP A 370 -12.94 -6.98 8.00
CA ASP A 370 -12.10 -8.05 8.55
C ASP A 370 -12.95 -9.18 9.16
N SER A 371 -14.01 -8.82 9.89
CA SER A 371 -14.94 -9.80 10.48
C SER A 371 -15.68 -10.62 9.42
N VAL A 372 -16.05 -10.00 8.29
CA VAL A 372 -16.69 -10.68 7.16
C VAL A 372 -15.68 -11.58 6.44
N ILE A 373 -14.49 -11.05 6.14
CA ILE A 373 -13.40 -11.75 5.43
C ILE A 373 -12.98 -13.01 6.18
N LEU A 374 -12.83 -12.93 7.51
CA LEU A 374 -12.44 -14.07 8.35
C LEU A 374 -13.39 -15.27 8.20
N LYS A 375 -14.67 -15.06 7.86
CA LYS A 375 -15.62 -16.15 7.64
C LYS A 375 -15.31 -17.01 6.41
N PHE A 376 -14.53 -16.49 5.45
CA PHE A 376 -14.12 -17.20 4.24
C PHE A 376 -12.76 -17.91 4.37
N LEU A 377 -12.04 -17.65 5.47
CA LEU A 377 -10.73 -18.25 5.76
C LEU A 377 -10.81 -19.46 6.68
N ALA A 378 -12.01 -19.77 7.20
CA ALA A 378 -12.27 -20.80 8.21
C ALA A 378 -12.54 -22.20 7.63
#